data_AF-X1BZV9-F1
#
_entry.id   AF-X1BZV9-F1
#
_cell.length_a   1.000
_cell.length_b   1.000
_cell.length_c   1.000
_cell.angle_alpha   90.00
_cell.angle_beta   90.00
_cell.angle_gamma   90.00
#
_symmetry.space_group_name_H-M   'P 1'
#
loop_
_entity.id
_entity.type
_entity.pdbx_description
1 polymer ?
#
loop_
_entity_poly.entity_id
_entity_poly.type
_entity_poly.pdbx_seq_one_letter_code
_entity_poly.pdbx_strand_id
1 'polypeptide(L)' 'MNKLAQLIAIPLIFSALTTTAFADFQFTFDGHAYQVITTSSSWEAASAAARSKTVNGVQGYLAHIDNLNENTAIFDQLMA' A
#
# COMPACT_ATOMS: atom_id res chain seq x y z
N MET A 1 46.56 29.93 25.82
CA MET A 1 45.30 30.68 26.08
C MET A 1 44.72 31.05 24.75
N ASN A 2 43.55 30.49 24.37
CA ASN A 2 42.64 31.13 23.40
C ASN A 2 41.32 30.37 23.23
N LYS A 3 40.25 31.14 23.52
CA LYS A 3 38.90 31.11 22.95
C LYS A 3 37.91 30.05 23.47
N LEU A 4 37.12 30.49 24.46
CA LEU A 4 35.78 30.00 24.79
C LEU A 4 34.96 29.83 23.50
N ALA A 5 34.65 28.59 23.14
CA ALA A 5 33.67 28.31 22.11
C ALA A 5 32.28 28.45 22.74
N GLN A 6 31.61 29.57 22.47
CA GLN A 6 30.18 29.76 22.70
C GLN A 6 29.42 28.70 21.89
N LEU A 7 28.82 27.72 22.57
CA LEU A 7 27.85 26.81 21.95
C LEU A 7 26.58 27.61 21.65
N ILE A 8 26.33 27.85 20.36
CA ILE A 8 25.03 28.30 19.88
C ILE A 8 24.15 27.04 19.83
N ALA A 9 23.18 26.94 20.74
CA ALA A 9 22.15 25.91 20.66
C ALA A 9 21.23 26.22 19.47
N ILE A 10 21.35 25.45 18.39
CA ILE A 10 20.42 25.51 17.26
C ILE A 10 19.23 24.61 17.64
N PRO A 11 17.99 25.14 17.76
CA PRO A 11 16.83 24.30 17.93
C PRO A 11 16.59 23.52 16.63
N LEU A 12 16.83 22.21 16.66
CA LEU A 12 16.43 21.30 15.60
C LEU A 12 14.90 21.21 15.61
N ILE A 13 14.23 21.98 14.76
CA ILE A 13 12.80 21.80 14.49
C ILE A 13 12.69 20.59 13.57
N PHE A 14 12.36 19.43 14.14
CA PHE A 14 12.07 18.21 13.38
C PHE A 14 10.60 18.25 12.96
N SER A 15 10.31 18.82 11.79
CA SER A 15 8.98 18.70 11.19
C SER A 15 8.78 17.25 10.75
N ALA A 16 7.92 16.51 11.45
CA ALA A 16 7.50 15.19 11.00
C ALA A 16 6.68 15.35 9.72
N LEU A 17 7.23 14.89 8.59
CA LEU A 17 6.46 14.64 7.37
C LEU A 17 5.49 13.49 7.68
N THR A 18 4.21 13.81 7.86
CA THR A 18 3.17 12.78 7.95
C THR A 18 2.84 12.33 6.54
N THR A 19 3.46 11.25 6.08
CA THR A 19 2.95 10.52 4.90
C THR A 19 1.73 9.73 5.34
N THR A 20 0.56 10.02 4.75
CA THR A 20 -0.59 9.13 4.86
C THR A 20 -0.25 7.83 4.13
N ALA A 21 0.11 6.81 4.88
CA ALA A 21 0.26 5.46 4.36
C ALA A 21 -1.10 4.76 4.42
N PHE A 22 -1.62 4.34 3.28
CA PHE A 22 -2.75 3.41 3.25
C PHE A 22 -2.23 2.02 3.62
N ALA A 23 -2.90 1.31 4.52
CA ALA A 23 -2.55 -0.07 4.84
C ALA A 23 -3.06 -1.02 3.75
N ASP A 24 -2.35 -2.12 3.51
CA ASP A 24 -2.89 -3.23 2.73
C ASP A 24 -4.18 -3.76 3.40
N PHE A 25 -5.15 -4.16 2.59
CA PHE A 25 -6.40 -4.72 3.10
C PHE A 25 -6.99 -5.77 2.16
N GLN A 26 -8.01 -6.50 2.64
CA GLN A 26 -8.65 -7.59 1.92
C GLN A 26 -10.17 -7.47 2.01
N PHE A 27 -10.85 -7.93 0.97
CA PHE A 27 -12.31 -8.05 0.94
C PHE A 27 -12.73 -9.17 -0.01
N THR A 28 -14.01 -9.51 0.00
CA THR A 28 -14.61 -10.50 -0.90
C THR A 28 -15.79 -9.90 -1.64
N PHE A 29 -15.92 -10.24 -2.92
CA PHE A 29 -17.07 -9.87 -3.73
C PHE A 29 -17.39 -11.00 -4.71
N ASP A 30 -18.66 -11.40 -4.78
CA ASP A 30 -19.18 -12.41 -5.71
C ASP A 30 -18.34 -13.71 -5.79
N GLY A 31 -17.90 -14.22 -4.63
CA GLY A 31 -17.11 -15.46 -4.55
C GLY A 31 -15.61 -15.29 -4.84
N HIS A 32 -15.15 -14.09 -5.18
CA HIS A 32 -13.73 -13.77 -5.33
C HIS A 32 -13.17 -13.13 -4.05
N ALA A 33 -11.88 -13.39 -3.78
CA ALA A 33 -11.11 -12.74 -2.73
C ALA A 33 -10.12 -11.75 -3.34
N TYR A 34 -10.11 -10.53 -2.83
CA TYR A 34 -9.24 -9.44 -3.28
C TYR A 34 -8.30 -9.02 -2.17
N GLN A 35 -7.07 -8.69 -2.55
CA GLN A 35 -6.10 -8.05 -1.66
C GLN A 35 -5.58 -6.78 -2.34
N VAL A 36 -5.79 -5.65 -1.69
CA VAL A 36 -5.23 -4.36 -2.12
C VAL A 36 -3.85 -4.22 -1.48
N ILE A 37 -2.85 -3.99 -2.34
CA ILE A 37 -1.46 -3.73 -1.94
C ILE A 37 -1.16 -2.27 -2.22
N THR A 38 -0.82 -1.50 -1.18
CA THR A 38 -0.63 -0.05 -1.28
C THR A 38 0.81 0.34 -1.56
N THR A 39 1.74 -0.60 -1.38
CA THR A 39 3.13 -0.43 -1.77
C THR A 39 3.24 -0.45 -3.29
N SER A 40 3.77 0.64 -3.86
CA SER A 40 3.99 0.73 -5.31
C SER A 40 4.93 -0.37 -5.81
N SER A 41 4.61 -0.94 -6.96
CA SER A 41 5.37 -2.03 -7.57
C SER A 41 5.31 -1.93 -9.09
N SER A 42 6.28 -2.54 -9.79
CA SER A 42 6.13 -2.73 -11.24
C SER A 42 5.04 -3.75 -11.51
N TRP A 43 4.52 -3.73 -12.74
CA TRP A 43 3.52 -4.71 -13.15
C TRP A 43 4.02 -6.15 -13.00
N GLU A 44 5.25 -6.42 -13.43
CA GLU A 44 5.89 -7.74 -13.35
C GLU A 44 6.04 -8.21 -11.90
N ALA A 45 6.51 -7.33 -11.02
CA ALA A 45 6.69 -7.64 -9.60
C ALA A 45 5.35 -7.87 -8.89
N ALA A 46 4.34 -7.03 -9.14
CA ALA A 46 2.99 -7.22 -8.61
C ALA A 46 2.36 -8.52 -9.11
N SER A 47 2.54 -8.84 -10.39
CA SER A 47 2.02 -10.05 -11.01
C SER A 47 2.70 -11.32 -10.47
N ALA A 48 4.01 -11.28 -10.23
CA ALA A 48 4.73 -12.37 -9.57
C ALA A 48 4.28 -12.54 -8.11
N ALA A 49 4.11 -11.45 -7.37
CA ALA A 49 3.64 -11.46 -5.98
C ALA A 49 2.19 -11.95 -5.86
N ALA A 50 1.32 -11.68 -6.83
CA ALA A 50 -0.03 -12.23 -6.86
C ALA A 50 -0.01 -13.75 -7.09
N ARG A 51 0.82 -14.23 -8.04
CA ARG A 51 0.96 -15.67 -8.35
C ARG A 51 1.60 -16.50 -7.23
N SER A 52 2.33 -15.88 -6.30
CA SER A 52 2.86 -16.59 -5.14
C SER A 52 1.83 -16.78 -4.02
N LYS A 53 0.65 -16.16 -4.13
CA LYS A 53 -0.44 -16.31 -3.17
C LYS A 53 -1.38 -17.43 -3.60
N THR A 54 -2.00 -18.08 -2.63
CA THR A 54 -2.99 -19.14 -2.87
C THR A 54 -4.06 -19.07 -1.79
N VAL A 55 -5.32 -19.12 -2.21
CA VAL A 55 -6.48 -19.17 -1.31
C VAL A 55 -7.31 -20.37 -1.71
N ASN A 56 -7.56 -21.28 -0.76
CA ASN A 56 -8.34 -22.51 -1.00
C ASN A 56 -7.87 -23.34 -2.21
N GLY A 57 -6.55 -23.40 -2.44
CA GLY A 57 -5.95 -24.12 -3.57
C GLY A 57 -5.99 -23.39 -4.91
N VAL A 58 -6.57 -22.18 -4.98
CA VAL A 58 -6.59 -21.33 -6.17
C VAL A 58 -5.41 -20.36 -6.12
N GLN A 59 -4.55 -20.39 -7.15
CA GLN A 59 -3.43 -19.46 -7.30
C GLN A 59 -3.94 -18.04 -7.58
N GLY A 60 -3.33 -17.04 -6.94
CA GLY A 60 -3.65 -15.64 -7.15
C GLY A 60 -3.17 -15.08 -8.49
N TYR A 61 -3.77 -13.97 -8.90
CA TYR A 61 -3.42 -13.21 -10.11
C TYR A 61 -3.79 -11.73 -9.90
N LEU A 62 -3.31 -10.84 -10.78
CA LEU A 62 -3.77 -9.45 -10.76
C LEU A 62 -5.24 -9.39 -11.13
N ALA A 63 -6.03 -8.58 -10.43
CA ALA A 63 -7.48 -8.53 -10.61
C ALA A 63 -7.85 -8.35 -12.10
N HIS A 64 -8.77 -9.19 -12.57
CA HIS A 64 -9.41 -9.07 -13.87
C HIS A 64 -10.85 -8.68 -13.60
N ILE A 65 -11.29 -7.55 -14.16
CA ILE A 65 -12.61 -6.97 -13.88
C ILE A 65 -13.55 -7.36 -15.02
N ASP A 66 -14.48 -8.27 -14.74
CA ASP A 66 -15.35 -8.87 -15.74
C ASP A 66 -16.59 -8.02 -16.04
N ASN A 67 -17.05 -7.21 -15.07
CA ASN A 67 -18.30 -6.46 -15.20
C ASN A 67 -18.36 -5.18 -14.35
N LEU A 68 -19.44 -4.40 -14.57
CA LEU A 68 -19.66 -3.13 -13.88
C LEU A 68 -19.80 -3.29 -12.36
N ASN A 69 -20.49 -4.34 -11.89
CA ASN A 69 -20.73 -4.51 -10.46
C ASN A 69 -19.43 -4.79 -9.71
N GLU A 70 -18.55 -5.60 -10.29
CA GLU A 70 -17.22 -5.87 -9.75
C GLU A 70 -16.37 -4.59 -9.70
N ASN A 71 -16.37 -3.81 -10.79
CA ASN A 71 -15.67 -2.52 -10.82
C ASN A 71 -16.16 -1.58 -9.70
N THR A 72 -17.48 -1.46 -9.53
CA THR A 72 -18.06 -0.65 -8.45
C THR A 72 -17.64 -1.15 -7.07
N ALA A 73 -17.68 -2.46 -6.83
CA ALA A 73 -17.28 -3.03 -5.55
C ALA A 73 -15.80 -2.75 -5.23
N ILE A 74 -14.90 -2.90 -6.21
CA ILE A 74 -13.47 -2.59 -6.04
C ILE A 74 -13.29 -1.09 -5.77
N PHE A 75 -13.95 -0.24 -6.56
CA PHE A 75 -13.81 1.21 -6.44
C PHE A 75 -14.27 1.72 -5.06
N ASP A 76 -15.42 1.25 -4.58
CA ASP A 76 -15.96 1.65 -3.27
C ASP A 76 -15.00 1.29 -2.13
N GLN A 77 -14.33 0.13 -2.22
CA GLN A 77 -13.32 -0.29 -1.25
C GLN A 77 -12.06 0.58 -1.28
N LEU A 78 -11.67 1.09 -2.45
CA LEU A 78 -10.50 1.98 -2.58
C LEU A 78 -10.77 3.40 -2.09
N MET A 79 -12.03 3.83 -2.04
CA MET A 79 -12.45 5.17 -1.62
C MET A 79 -12.89 5.27 -0.16
N ALA A 80 -12.94 4.13 0.55
CA ALA A 80 -13.31 4.04 1.96
C ALA A 80 -12.18 4.51 2.89
#